data_AF-A0A2C9K8C7-F1
#
_entry.id   AF-A0A2C9K8C7-F1
#
_cell.length_a   1.000
_cell.length_b   1.000
_cell.length_c   1.000
_cell.angle_alpha   90.00
_cell.angle_beta   90.00
_cell.angle_gamma   90.00
#
_symmetry.space_group_name_H-M   'P 1'
#
loop_
_entity.id
_entity.type
_entity.pdbx_description
1 polymer ?
#
loop_
_entity_poly.entity_id
_entity_poly.type
_entity_poly.pdbx_seq_one_letter_code
_entity_poly.pdbx_strand_id
1 'polypeptide(L)'
;MGLLFKLILCFTVLTCASSVAAQCPVGWFGSKCQFMCHCESNAHCDSYGQCPAKCNSGWFGQGCQYEDLTTIDGALISTSAVSSSTSWLTDQDVTTCNEDPSLNSITVQWDRPYPFTWLRIQAKNSTAIDQFKFLFTTNGNKTYKCINQLLAIVDTTIVDYRCEINDTVTRLIITGPSLYSVCSLYISGGICF
;
A
#
# COMPACT_ATOMS: atom_id res chain seq x y z
N MET A 1 2.28 -74.68 -24.22
CA MET A 1 3.23 -73.93 -25.08
C MET A 1 2.42 -72.88 -25.83
N GLY A 2 2.44 -71.58 -25.51
CA GLY A 2 3.17 -70.83 -24.51
C GLY A 2 2.34 -69.62 -24.05
N LEU A 3 2.59 -69.22 -22.81
CA LEU A 3 2.21 -67.98 -22.17
C LEU A 3 2.99 -66.84 -22.83
N LEU A 4 2.40 -65.66 -23.05
CA LEU A 4 3.13 -64.38 -22.95
C LEU A 4 2.17 -63.19 -22.87
N PHE A 5 2.10 -62.68 -21.65
CA PHE A 5 1.58 -61.39 -21.20
C PHE A 5 2.04 -60.22 -22.10
N LYS A 6 1.11 -59.31 -22.43
CA LYS A 6 1.44 -57.89 -22.66
C LYS A 6 0.54 -57.01 -21.81
N LEU A 7 1.09 -56.58 -20.66
CA LEU A 7 0.76 -55.27 -20.09
C LEU A 7 1.13 -54.20 -21.12
N ILE A 8 0.40 -53.09 -21.18
CA ILE A 8 0.92 -51.73 -20.93
C ILE A 8 -0.13 -50.66 -21.30
N LEU A 9 -0.49 -49.93 -20.24
CA LEU A 9 -0.98 -48.55 -20.12
C LEU A 9 -2.23 -48.09 -20.90
N CYS A 10 -3.32 -48.08 -20.15
CA CYS A 10 -4.38 -47.08 -20.25
C CYS A 10 -3.77 -45.67 -20.08
N PHE A 11 -3.48 -44.97 -21.18
CA PHE A 11 -3.27 -43.53 -21.14
C PHE A 11 -4.65 -42.87 -21.00
N THR A 12 -5.19 -42.88 -19.79
CA THR A 12 -6.17 -41.86 -19.40
C THR A 12 -5.45 -40.54 -19.55
N VAL A 13 -5.76 -39.80 -20.60
CA VAL A 13 -5.41 -38.38 -20.70
C VAL A 13 -6.10 -37.73 -19.52
N LEU A 14 -5.35 -37.56 -18.44
CA LEU A 14 -5.72 -36.70 -17.32
C LEU A 14 -5.65 -35.29 -17.93
N THR A 15 -6.71 -34.88 -18.62
CA THR A 15 -6.88 -33.48 -18.95
C THR A 15 -6.99 -32.78 -17.62
N CYS A 16 -5.86 -32.24 -17.16
CA CYS A 16 -5.83 -31.25 -16.10
C CYS A 16 -6.86 -30.22 -16.53
N ALA A 17 -7.99 -30.14 -15.83
CA ALA A 17 -8.94 -29.07 -16.03
C ALA A 17 -8.21 -27.81 -15.59
N SER A 18 -7.46 -27.22 -16.51
CA SER A 18 -6.91 -25.89 -16.37
C SER A 18 -8.14 -25.02 -16.18
N SER A 19 -8.42 -24.66 -14.93
CA SER A 19 -9.31 -23.55 -14.64
C SER A 19 -8.74 -22.40 -15.45
N VAL A 20 -9.41 -22.04 -16.55
CA VAL A 20 -9.17 -20.76 -17.19
C VAL A 20 -9.55 -19.78 -16.11
N ALA A 21 -8.55 -19.24 -15.39
CA ALA A 21 -8.78 -18.11 -14.52
C ALA A 21 -9.51 -17.11 -15.41
N ALA A 22 -10.76 -16.78 -15.07
CA ALA A 22 -11.55 -15.86 -15.88
C ALA A 22 -10.68 -14.61 -16.08
N GLN A 23 -10.31 -14.34 -17.34
CA GLN A 23 -9.46 -13.21 -17.65
C GLN A 23 -10.19 -11.96 -17.17
N CYS A 24 -9.55 -11.17 -16.32
CA CYS A 24 -10.20 -9.98 -15.80
C CYS A 24 -10.50 -8.99 -16.92
N PRO A 25 -11.56 -8.17 -16.78
CA PRO A 25 -11.78 -7.03 -17.66
C PRO A 25 -10.53 -6.16 -17.74
N VAL A 26 -10.33 -5.49 -18.88
CA VAL A 26 -9.20 -4.58 -19.08
C VAL A 26 -9.14 -3.55 -17.96
N GLY A 27 -7.97 -3.37 -17.36
CA GLY A 27 -7.76 -2.46 -16.23
C GLY A 27 -8.12 -3.04 -14.85
N TRP A 28 -8.52 -4.31 -14.79
CA TRP A 28 -8.84 -5.00 -13.53
C TRP A 28 -7.92 -6.20 -13.32
N PHE A 29 -7.60 -6.48 -12.05
CA PHE A 29 -6.76 -7.60 -11.65
C PHE A 29 -7.17 -8.19 -10.30
N GLY A 30 -6.51 -9.28 -9.91
CA GLY A 30 -6.79 -10.03 -8.69
C GLY A 30 -7.64 -11.28 -8.93
N SER A 31 -7.67 -12.17 -7.94
CA SER A 31 -8.32 -13.48 -8.06
C SER A 31 -9.83 -13.43 -8.31
N LYS A 32 -10.47 -12.28 -8.05
CA LYS A 32 -11.89 -12.02 -8.32
C LYS A 32 -12.09 -10.77 -9.17
N CYS A 33 -11.05 -10.29 -9.85
CA CYS A 33 -11.06 -9.03 -10.60
C CYS A 33 -11.57 -7.85 -9.77
N GLN A 34 -11.17 -7.80 -8.50
CA GLN A 34 -11.67 -6.84 -7.53
C GLN A 34 -10.85 -5.54 -7.44
N PHE A 35 -9.70 -5.48 -8.12
CA PHE A 35 -8.82 -4.32 -8.08
C PHE A 35 -8.78 -3.64 -9.44
N MET A 36 -9.20 -2.38 -9.49
CA MET A 36 -9.00 -1.52 -10.65
C MET A 36 -7.65 -0.82 -10.52
N CYS A 37 -6.84 -0.83 -11.58
CA CYS A 37 -5.55 -0.14 -11.59
C CYS A 37 -5.66 1.29 -12.13
N HIS A 38 -4.83 2.18 -11.58
CA HIS A 38 -4.76 3.58 -11.96
C HIS A 38 -3.34 3.94 -12.40
N CYS A 39 -2.93 3.42 -13.55
CA CYS A 39 -1.61 3.67 -14.11
C CYS A 39 -1.52 5.05 -14.79
N GLU A 40 -0.32 5.61 -14.82
CA GLU A 40 -0.02 6.87 -15.52
C GLU A 40 -0.46 6.84 -16.99
N SER A 41 -0.81 8.01 -17.53
CA SER A 41 -1.25 8.18 -18.94
C SER A 41 -2.46 7.32 -19.33
N ASN A 42 -3.30 6.96 -18.34
CA ASN A 42 -4.45 6.06 -18.51
C ASN A 42 -4.07 4.70 -19.11
N ALA A 43 -2.84 4.24 -18.87
CA ALA A 43 -2.41 2.93 -19.29
C ALA A 43 -3.18 1.83 -18.55
N HIS A 44 -3.30 0.66 -19.18
CA HIS A 44 -3.85 -0.54 -18.54
C HIS A 44 -2.72 -1.36 -17.91
N CYS A 45 -2.98 -1.89 -16.72
CA CYS A 45 -2.12 -2.87 -16.09
C CYS A 45 -2.25 -4.25 -16.76
N ASP A 46 -1.26 -5.11 -16.51
CA ASP A 46 -1.32 -6.52 -16.87
C ASP A 46 -2.26 -7.33 -15.94
N SER A 47 -2.34 -8.65 -16.16
CA SER A 47 -3.19 -9.54 -15.35
C SER A 47 -2.78 -9.64 -13.87
N TYR A 48 -1.57 -9.22 -13.52
CA TYR A 48 -1.03 -9.17 -12.16
C TYR A 48 -1.18 -7.78 -11.53
N GLY A 49 -1.76 -6.82 -12.26
CA GLY A 49 -1.93 -5.44 -11.83
C GLY A 49 -0.71 -4.56 -12.13
N GLN A 50 0.31 -5.04 -12.83
CA GLN A 50 1.55 -4.30 -13.02
C GLN A 50 1.36 -3.18 -14.05
N CYS A 51 1.63 -1.94 -13.65
CA CYS A 51 1.59 -0.78 -14.53
C CYS A 51 2.85 -0.68 -15.41
N PRO A 52 2.74 -0.18 -16.66
CA PRO A 52 3.91 -0.01 -17.54
C PRO A 52 4.91 1.05 -17.05
N ALA A 53 4.43 2.05 -16.32
CA ALA A 53 5.21 3.14 -15.73
C ALA A 53 4.88 3.24 -14.24
N LYS A 54 4.61 4.44 -13.72
CA LYS A 54 4.18 4.68 -12.34
C LYS A 54 2.66 4.76 -12.20
N CYS A 55 2.21 4.92 -10.96
CA CYS A 55 0.83 5.23 -10.65
C CYS A 55 0.47 6.64 -11.11
N ASN A 56 -0.82 6.86 -11.37
CA ASN A 56 -1.35 8.21 -11.44
C ASN A 56 -1.13 8.95 -10.11
N SER A 57 -1.10 10.28 -10.19
CA SER A 57 -1.08 11.13 -9.00
C SER A 57 -2.25 10.77 -8.07
N GLY A 58 -1.95 10.60 -6.78
CA GLY A 58 -2.91 10.19 -5.74
C GLY A 58 -3.24 8.69 -5.70
N TRP A 59 -2.55 7.84 -6.46
CA TRP A 59 -2.73 6.39 -6.42
C TRP A 59 -1.44 5.67 -6.04
N PHE A 60 -1.57 4.54 -5.34
CA PHE A 60 -0.44 3.73 -4.90
C PHE A 60 -0.80 2.24 -4.73
N GLY A 61 0.20 1.44 -4.34
CA GLY A 61 0.12 -0.01 -4.24
C GLY A 61 0.74 -0.72 -5.44
N GLN A 62 0.88 -2.04 -5.36
CA GLN A 62 1.52 -2.85 -6.41
C GLN A 62 0.92 -2.62 -7.80
N GLY A 63 -0.39 -2.41 -7.88
CA GLY A 63 -1.08 -2.14 -9.12
C GLY A 63 -1.83 -0.82 -9.14
N CYS A 64 -1.37 0.15 -8.34
CA CYS A 64 -1.99 1.48 -8.27
C CYS A 64 -3.50 1.40 -7.96
N GLN A 65 -3.87 0.48 -7.07
CA GLN A 65 -5.26 0.13 -6.79
C GLN A 65 -5.84 0.84 -5.57
N TYR A 66 -5.01 1.59 -4.84
CA TYR A 66 -5.43 2.31 -3.64
C TYR A 66 -5.28 3.81 -3.86
N GLU A 67 -6.35 4.54 -3.55
CA GLU A 67 -6.30 5.99 -3.46
C GLU A 67 -5.51 6.38 -2.21
N ASP A 68 -4.57 7.32 -2.36
CA ASP A 68 -3.73 7.79 -1.29
C ASP A 68 -4.42 8.90 -0.51
N LEU A 69 -4.83 8.58 0.71
CA LEU A 69 -5.50 9.51 1.60
C LEU A 69 -4.62 10.71 2.01
N THR A 70 -3.31 10.71 1.74
CA THR A 70 -2.47 11.89 1.97
C THR A 70 -2.66 13.01 0.94
N THR A 71 -3.24 12.70 -0.22
CA THR A 71 -3.32 13.60 -1.39
C THR A 71 -4.74 14.03 -1.78
N ILE A 72 -5.75 13.46 -1.12
CA ILE A 72 -7.16 13.79 -1.36
C ILE A 72 -7.49 15.22 -0.93
N ASP A 73 -8.56 15.78 -1.51
CA ASP A 73 -9.12 17.05 -1.08
C ASP A 73 -9.49 17.01 0.42
N GLY A 74 -9.05 18.02 1.16
CA GLY A 74 -9.29 18.13 2.61
C GLY A 74 -8.24 17.44 3.50
N ALA A 75 -7.25 16.76 2.91
CA ALA A 75 -6.09 16.28 3.65
C ALA A 75 -5.10 17.43 3.95
N LEU A 76 -4.65 17.50 5.20
CA LEU A 76 -3.67 18.47 5.68
C LEU A 76 -2.51 17.73 6.34
N ILE A 77 -1.30 17.99 5.85
CA ILE A 77 -0.07 17.41 6.39
C ILE A 77 0.72 18.50 7.11
N SER A 78 1.17 18.18 8.33
CA SER A 78 2.07 19.02 9.11
C SER A 78 3.16 18.18 9.77
N THR A 79 4.31 18.79 9.99
CA THR A 79 5.50 18.12 10.54
C THR A 79 6.08 18.89 11.71
N SER A 80 6.89 18.23 12.53
CA SER A 80 7.70 18.89 13.57
C SER A 80 8.98 19.54 13.03
N ALA A 81 9.24 19.44 11.73
CA ALA A 81 10.44 19.98 11.11
C ALA A 81 10.45 21.52 11.19
N VAL A 82 11.66 22.09 11.23
CA VAL A 82 11.86 23.54 11.19
C VAL A 82 11.49 24.07 9.80
N SER A 83 11.79 23.29 8.76
CA SER A 83 11.24 23.55 7.43
C SER A 83 9.76 23.17 7.39
N SER A 84 8.89 24.11 7.01
CA SER A 84 7.44 23.86 6.86
C SER A 84 7.08 23.13 5.57
N SER A 85 8.07 22.73 4.77
CA SER A 85 7.82 22.03 3.51
C SER A 85 7.53 20.55 3.78
N THR A 86 6.38 20.09 3.29
CA THR A 86 5.93 18.70 3.35
C THR A 86 5.78 18.07 1.98
N SER A 87 6.07 18.81 0.90
CA SER A 87 5.78 18.38 -0.49
C SER A 87 6.52 17.10 -0.87
N TRP A 88 7.75 16.92 -0.36
CA TRP A 88 8.57 15.73 -0.58
C TRP A 88 7.88 14.44 -0.12
N LEU A 89 6.98 14.51 0.86
CA LEU A 89 6.32 13.33 1.42
C LEU A 89 5.32 12.69 0.46
N THR A 90 4.83 13.46 -0.53
CA THR A 90 3.68 13.11 -1.38
C THR A 90 3.92 13.37 -2.87
N ASP A 91 5.17 13.65 -3.28
CA ASP A 91 5.50 13.99 -4.67
C ASP A 91 5.66 12.77 -5.60
N GLN A 92 5.53 11.55 -5.05
CA GLN A 92 5.73 10.27 -5.73
C GLN A 92 7.14 10.09 -6.32
N ASP A 93 8.13 10.82 -5.81
CA ASP A 93 9.53 10.68 -6.20
C ASP A 93 10.30 9.96 -5.09
N VAL A 94 10.87 8.80 -5.43
CA VAL A 94 11.61 7.96 -4.49
C VAL A 94 12.98 8.56 -4.12
N THR A 95 13.41 9.59 -4.84
CA THR A 95 14.72 10.23 -4.67
C THR A 95 14.65 11.50 -3.82
N THR A 96 13.46 12.07 -3.62
CA THR A 96 13.22 13.22 -2.75
C THR A 96 12.89 12.71 -1.35
N CYS A 97 13.69 13.15 -0.38
CA CYS A 97 13.49 12.74 1.01
C CYS A 97 13.66 13.93 1.94
N ASN A 98 13.22 13.75 3.18
CA ASN A 98 13.50 14.74 4.21
C ASN A 98 15.01 14.92 4.43
N GLU A 99 15.40 16.17 4.63
CA GLU A 99 16.75 16.58 4.99
C GLU A 99 16.83 17.20 6.39
N ASP A 100 15.69 17.48 7.02
CA ASP A 100 15.63 18.09 8.35
C ASP A 100 15.81 17.04 9.47
N PRO A 101 16.94 17.05 10.21
CA PRO A 101 17.19 16.06 11.26
C PRO A 101 16.28 16.23 12.48
N SER A 102 15.55 17.35 12.60
CA SER A 102 14.62 17.61 13.71
C SER A 102 13.25 16.93 13.53
N LEU A 103 12.97 16.37 12.35
CA LEU A 103 11.72 15.70 12.05
C LEU A 103 11.54 14.44 12.92
N ASN A 104 10.59 14.51 13.85
CA ASN A 104 10.25 13.44 14.80
C ASN A 104 8.74 13.17 14.89
N SER A 105 7.93 13.98 14.20
CA SER A 105 6.48 13.80 14.11
C SER A 105 5.96 14.23 12.73
N ILE A 106 5.10 13.39 12.15
CA ILE A 106 4.28 13.70 10.97
C ILE A 106 2.83 13.58 11.39
N THR A 107 2.02 14.59 11.09
CA THR A 107 0.57 14.59 11.34
C THR A 107 -0.17 14.73 10.02
N VAL A 108 -1.06 13.78 9.75
CA VAL A 108 -2.04 13.86 8.67
C VAL A 108 -3.41 14.06 9.30
N GLN A 109 -4.13 15.07 8.86
CA GLN A 109 -5.49 15.37 9.31
C GLN A 109 -6.43 15.45 8.11
N TRP A 110 -7.64 14.94 8.29
CA TRP A 110 -8.69 14.98 7.29
C TRP A 110 -9.87 15.81 7.79
N ASP A 111 -10.53 16.50 6.87
CA ASP A 111 -11.75 17.28 7.13
C ASP A 111 -13.01 16.41 7.29
N ARG A 112 -12.94 15.14 6.85
CA ARG A 112 -13.97 14.12 6.99
C ARG A 112 -13.39 12.78 7.47
N PRO A 113 -14.20 11.91 8.09
CA PRO A 113 -13.73 10.62 8.58
C PRO A 113 -13.46 9.63 7.45
N TYR A 114 -12.34 8.90 7.54
CA TYR A 114 -11.99 7.84 6.61
C TYR A 114 -11.75 6.50 7.31
N PRO A 115 -12.09 5.36 6.71
CA PRO A 115 -11.53 4.08 7.14
C PRO A 115 -10.00 4.12 7.05
N PHE A 116 -9.34 3.36 7.92
CA PHE A 116 -7.91 3.09 7.83
C PHE A 116 -7.71 1.59 7.64
N THR A 117 -6.87 1.20 6.68
CA THR A 117 -6.58 -0.22 6.45
C THR A 117 -5.10 -0.54 6.62
N TRP A 118 -4.22 0.25 6.01
CA TRP A 118 -2.76 0.13 6.11
C TRP A 118 -2.11 1.41 5.57
N LEU A 119 -0.83 1.59 5.84
CA LEU A 119 -0.01 2.66 5.27
C LEU A 119 1.31 2.11 4.75
N ARG A 120 1.89 2.80 3.78
CA ARG A 120 3.23 2.52 3.24
C ARG A 120 4.15 3.67 3.61
N ILE A 121 5.32 3.34 4.11
CA ILE A 121 6.41 4.29 4.28
C ILE A 121 7.57 3.86 3.40
N GLN A 122 8.06 4.80 2.61
CA GLN A 122 9.33 4.68 1.92
C GLN A 122 10.36 5.58 2.61
N ALA A 123 11.55 5.06 2.87
CA ALA A 123 12.65 5.81 3.45
C ALA A 123 13.97 5.46 2.77
N LYS A 124 15.03 6.22 3.07
CA LYS A 124 16.39 5.97 2.57
C LYS A 124 16.88 4.53 2.84
N ASN A 125 16.42 3.93 3.95
CA ASN A 125 16.72 2.54 4.31
C ASN A 125 15.63 1.97 5.25
N SER A 126 15.22 0.72 5.04
CA SER A 126 14.16 0.03 5.80
C SER A 126 14.56 -0.33 7.23
N THR A 127 15.84 -0.55 7.51
CA THR A 127 16.34 -0.90 8.86
C THR A 127 16.10 0.21 9.89
N ALA A 128 15.89 1.44 9.44
CA ALA A 128 15.59 2.58 10.31
C ALA A 128 14.07 2.73 10.58
N ILE A 129 13.21 2.00 9.86
CA ILE A 129 11.76 2.26 9.80
C ILE A 129 11.00 1.56 10.94
N ASP A 130 11.48 0.45 11.50
CA ASP A 130 10.76 -0.45 12.43
C ASP A 130 10.32 0.13 13.80
N GLN A 131 10.59 1.41 14.08
CA GLN A 131 10.35 2.02 15.40
C GLN A 131 9.23 3.08 15.42
N PHE A 132 8.48 3.23 14.34
CA PHE A 132 7.41 4.22 14.29
C PHE A 132 6.22 3.84 15.15
N LYS A 133 5.68 4.86 15.83
CA LYS A 133 4.47 4.78 16.64
C LYS A 133 3.37 5.56 15.94
N PHE A 134 2.21 4.91 15.83
CA PHE A 134 1.04 5.48 15.19
C PHE A 134 -0.04 5.77 16.23
N LEU A 135 -0.53 7.00 16.21
CA LEU A 135 -1.62 7.48 17.06
C LEU A 135 -2.75 7.99 16.18
N PHE A 136 -3.91 7.36 16.27
CA PHE A 136 -5.09 7.68 15.48
C PHE A 136 -6.08 8.47 16.34
N THR A 137 -6.74 9.47 15.76
CA THR A 137 -7.90 10.12 16.37
C THR A 137 -9.13 9.81 15.53
N THR A 138 -10.21 9.36 16.16
CA THR A 138 -11.47 9.03 15.49
C THR A 138 -12.39 10.25 15.38
N ASN A 139 -13.46 10.11 14.61
CA ASN A 139 -14.49 11.14 14.47
C ASN A 139 -15.10 11.57 15.82
N GLY A 140 -15.19 10.63 16.78
CA GLY A 140 -15.64 10.91 18.16
C GLY A 140 -14.59 11.61 19.03
N ASN A 141 -13.50 12.13 18.44
CA ASN A 141 -12.36 12.75 19.11
C ASN A 141 -11.68 11.83 20.15
N LYS A 142 -11.75 10.52 19.94
CA LYS A 142 -11.07 9.52 20.77
C LYS A 142 -9.74 9.16 20.13
N THR A 143 -8.72 9.00 20.96
CA THR A 143 -7.36 8.71 20.49
C THR A 143 -6.94 7.28 20.81
N TYR A 144 -6.42 6.57 19.81
CA TYR A 144 -6.01 5.17 19.90
C TYR A 144 -4.58 4.99 19.41
N LYS A 145 -3.82 4.14 20.10
CA LYS A 145 -2.54 3.66 19.58
C LYS A 145 -2.79 2.52 18.60
N CYS A 146 -1.89 2.34 17.65
CA CYS A 146 -1.88 1.12 16.83
C CYS A 146 -1.80 -0.12 17.73
N ILE A 147 -2.78 -1.00 17.60
CA ILE A 147 -2.80 -2.33 18.21
C ILE A 147 -2.65 -3.39 17.12
N ASN A 148 -2.11 -4.55 17.49
CA ASN A 148 -1.85 -5.67 16.57
C ASN A 148 -1.08 -5.23 15.31
N GLN A 149 -0.07 -4.37 15.52
CA GLN A 149 0.73 -3.83 14.42
C GLN A 149 1.37 -4.97 13.62
N LEU A 150 1.05 -5.04 12.34
CA LEU A 150 1.71 -5.92 11.40
C LEU A 150 2.66 -5.10 10.52
N LEU A 151 3.86 -5.62 10.36
CA LEU A 151 4.93 -5.03 9.58
C LEU A 151 5.22 -5.95 8.39
N ALA A 152 5.21 -5.40 7.17
CA ALA A 152 5.63 -6.12 5.97
C ALA A 152 6.73 -5.33 5.27
N ILE A 153 7.95 -5.88 5.30
CA ILE A 153 9.09 -5.32 4.56
C ILE A 153 8.92 -5.74 3.10
N VAL A 154 8.67 -4.76 2.23
CA VAL A 154 8.52 -4.99 0.79
C VAL A 154 9.89 -5.11 0.14
N ASP A 155 10.80 -4.20 0.50
CA ASP A 155 12.20 -4.20 0.08
C ASP A 155 13.10 -3.43 1.09
N THR A 156 14.32 -3.07 0.68
CA THR A 156 15.28 -2.35 1.52
C THR A 156 14.93 -0.89 1.80
N THR A 157 13.85 -0.37 1.24
CA THR A 157 13.41 1.04 1.34
C THR A 157 11.93 1.18 1.70
N ILE A 158 11.11 0.17 1.43
CA ILE A 158 9.66 0.20 1.58
C ILE A 158 9.20 -0.74 2.69
N VAL A 159 8.35 -0.20 3.56
CA VAL A 159 7.71 -0.96 4.64
C VAL A 159 6.22 -0.60 4.71
N ASP A 160 5.39 -1.64 4.78
CA ASP A 160 3.96 -1.51 4.97
C ASP A 160 3.59 -1.78 6.43
N TYR A 161 2.78 -0.88 6.98
CA TYR A 161 2.26 -0.97 8.34
C TYR A 161 0.77 -1.17 8.31
N ARG A 162 0.30 -2.13 9.10
CA ARG A 162 -1.12 -2.37 9.30
C ARG A 162 -1.45 -2.32 10.77
N CYS A 163 -2.51 -1.59 11.09
CA CYS A 163 -3.05 -1.45 12.44
C CYS A 163 -4.51 -1.85 12.41
N GLU A 164 -4.97 -2.48 13.49
CA GLU A 164 -6.40 -2.77 13.65
C GLU A 164 -7.10 -1.54 14.23
N ILE A 165 -7.96 -0.92 13.42
CA ILE A 165 -8.78 0.23 13.82
C ILE A 165 -10.24 -0.10 13.47
N ASN A 166 -11.11 -0.08 14.48
CA ASN A 166 -12.52 -0.48 14.36
C ASN A 166 -13.47 0.71 14.14
N ASP A 167 -12.93 1.87 13.80
CA ASP A 167 -13.66 3.12 13.60
C ASP A 167 -12.98 3.91 12.47
N THR A 168 -13.66 4.93 11.99
CA THR A 168 -13.10 5.91 11.06
C THR A 168 -12.20 6.91 11.78
N VAL A 169 -11.15 7.35 11.09
CA VAL A 169 -10.13 8.25 11.61
C VAL A 169 -10.21 9.61 10.92
N THR A 170 -9.93 10.65 11.69
CA THR A 170 -9.84 12.05 11.23
C THR A 170 -8.42 12.61 11.41
N ARG A 171 -7.55 11.91 12.14
CA ARG A 171 -6.14 12.27 12.28
C ARG A 171 -5.27 11.03 12.50
N LEU A 172 -4.08 11.03 11.88
CA LEU A 172 -2.98 10.13 12.16
C LEU A 172 -1.75 10.95 12.56
N ILE A 173 -1.12 10.57 13.67
CA ILE A 173 0.18 11.10 14.08
C ILE A 173 1.17 9.93 14.06
N ILE A 174 2.25 10.11 13.31
CA ILE A 174 3.38 9.18 13.22
C ILE A 174 4.53 9.81 13.98
N THR A 175 5.11 9.07 14.92
CA THR A 175 6.27 9.55 15.69
C THR A 175 7.39 8.52 15.69
N GLY A 176 8.63 8.98 15.70
CA GLY A 176 9.80 8.13 15.89
C GLY A 176 11.10 8.80 15.50
N PRO A 177 12.23 8.24 15.97
CA PRO A 177 13.54 8.87 15.84
C PRO A 177 14.06 8.91 14.41
N SER A 178 13.59 8.01 13.54
CA SER A 178 14.06 7.87 12.17
C SER A 178 13.17 8.56 11.14
N LEU A 179 12.21 9.40 11.55
CA LEU A 179 11.33 10.07 10.59
C LEU A 179 12.10 10.99 9.64
N TYR A 180 13.27 11.46 10.04
CA TYR A 180 14.13 12.25 9.17
C TYR A 180 14.61 11.54 7.90
N SER A 181 14.54 10.20 7.85
CA SER A 181 14.95 9.41 6.67
C SER A 181 13.81 9.08 5.71
N VAL A 182 12.57 9.44 6.07
CA VAL A 182 11.38 9.19 5.25
C VAL A 182 11.46 9.99 3.94
N CYS A 183 10.97 9.37 2.88
CA CYS A 183 10.88 9.93 1.54
C CYS A 183 9.43 10.04 1.11
N SER A 184 8.60 9.01 1.37
CA SER A 184 7.18 9.07 1.02
C SER A 184 6.30 8.40 2.06
N LEU A 185 5.07 8.89 2.19
CA LEU A 185 4.01 8.30 3.01
C LEU A 185 2.76 8.14 2.16
N TYR A 186 2.19 6.94 2.18
CA TYR A 186 0.91 6.64 1.54
C TYR A 186 -0.04 6.02 2.56
N ILE A 187 -1.30 6.41 2.56
CA ILE A 187 -2.30 5.91 3.52
C ILE A 187 -3.49 5.34 2.76
N SER A 188 -3.87 4.09 3.06
CA SER A 188 -4.99 3.41 2.41
C SER A 188 -6.24 3.43 3.29
N GLY A 189 -7.34 3.91 2.71
CA GLY A 189 -8.70 3.70 3.23
C GLY A 189 -9.33 2.36 2.84
N GLY A 190 -8.61 1.53 2.09
CA GLY A 190 -9.13 0.32 1.46
C GLY A 190 -9.43 0.54 -0.02
N ILE A 191 -10.22 -0.36 -0.60
CA ILE A 191 -10.61 -0.30 -2.01
C ILE A 191 -11.89 0.55 -2.08
N CYS A 192 -11.85 1.64 -2.82
CA CYS A 192 -13.05 2.39 -3.20
C CYS A 192 -13.78 1.57 -4.30
N PHE A 193 -15.06 1.26 -4.09
CA PHE A 193 -15.93 0.62 -5.10
C PHE A 193 -16.75 1.67 -5.85
#